data_AF-A0AAD9IM30-F1
#
_entry.id   AF-A0AAD9IM30-F1
#
_cell.length_a   1.000
_cell.length_b   1.000
_cell.length_c   1.000
_cell.angle_alpha   90.00
_cell.angle_beta   90.00
_cell.angle_gamma   90.00
#
_symmetry.space_group_name_H-M   'P 1'
#
loop_
_entity.id
_entity.type
_entity.pdbx_description
1 polymer ?
#
loop_
_entity_poly.entity_id
_entity_poly.type
_entity_poly.pdbx_seq_one_letter_code
_entity_poly.pdbx_strand_id
1 'polypeptide(L)'
;MKQEDKRERRRRLGLPEELTPEELEAERKKAEQRAAQEAARKLPAPTVVPDADRFRDALVAVKKAHAADAAAVTLCFQTLFKLVSNVATAPDVPKFRRVNAGNAALSARLLPGSVDFLKAVGWTEAAEPGVLELVPGGAGEQARLAAAGAQLHSALHNPFFGAL
;
A
#
# COMPACT_ATOMS: atom_id res chain seq x y z
N MET A 1 -11.79 -60.23 6.91
CA MET A 1 -11.63 -61.13 5.75
C MET A 1 -12.25 -60.65 4.42
N LYS A 2 -12.87 -59.46 4.29
CA LYS A 2 -13.59 -59.09 3.03
C LYS A 2 -12.87 -58.12 2.07
N GLN A 3 -11.78 -57.47 2.47
CA GLN A 3 -11.08 -56.49 1.61
C GLN A 3 -9.94 -57.11 0.78
N GLU A 4 -9.14 -58.00 1.38
CA GLU A 4 -8.07 -58.72 0.66
C GLU A 4 -8.60 -59.58 -0.49
N ASP A 5 -9.67 -60.36 -0.27
CA ASP A 5 -10.26 -61.23 -1.30
C ASP A 5 -10.75 -60.44 -2.52
N LYS A 6 -11.30 -59.24 -2.29
CA LYS A 6 -11.79 -58.36 -3.36
C LYS A 6 -10.63 -57.76 -4.16
N ARG A 7 -9.52 -57.43 -3.49
CA ARG A 7 -8.29 -56.87 -4.09
C ARG A 7 -7.57 -57.93 -4.94
N GLU A 8 -7.50 -59.16 -4.44
CA GLU A 8 -6.89 -60.29 -5.15
C GLU A 8 -7.71 -60.72 -6.37
N ARG A 9 -9.05 -60.70 -6.28
CA ARG A 9 -9.93 -60.94 -7.43
C ARG A 9 -9.77 -59.89 -8.53
N ARG A 10 -9.63 -58.61 -8.17
CA ARG A 10 -9.42 -57.52 -9.14
C ARG A 10 -8.06 -57.61 -9.82
N ARG A 11 -7.01 -57.98 -9.06
CA ARG A 11 -5.68 -58.26 -9.57
C ARG A 11 -5.67 -59.44 -10.55
N ARG A 12 -6.41 -60.52 -10.24
CA ARG A 12 -6.57 -61.70 -11.13
C ARG A 12 -7.38 -61.40 -12.39
N LEU A 13 -8.28 -60.42 -12.36
CA LEU A 13 -9.09 -59.97 -13.50
C LEU A 13 -8.41 -58.87 -14.35
N GLY A 14 -7.21 -58.41 -13.98
CA GLY A 14 -6.48 -57.37 -14.71
C GLY A 14 -7.09 -55.98 -14.60
N LEU A 15 -7.96 -55.73 -13.61
CA LEU A 15 -8.54 -54.40 -13.38
C LEU A 15 -7.54 -53.51 -12.62
N PRO A 16 -7.51 -52.19 -12.90
CA PRO A 16 -6.73 -51.24 -12.12
C PRO A 16 -7.08 -51.33 -10.64
N GLU A 17 -6.04 -51.35 -9.82
CA GLU A 17 -6.14 -51.38 -8.36
C GLU A 17 -6.75 -50.06 -7.88
N GLU A 18 -7.87 -50.13 -7.14
CA GLU A 18 -8.47 -48.94 -6.55
C GLU A 18 -7.51 -48.40 -5.49
N LEU A 19 -7.02 -47.15 -5.68
CA LEU A 19 -6.30 -46.44 -4.62
C LEU A 19 -7.17 -46.47 -3.36
N THR A 20 -6.54 -46.80 -2.25
CA THR A 20 -7.22 -46.74 -0.96
C THR A 20 -7.66 -45.29 -0.68
N PRO A 21 -8.75 -45.08 0.09
CA PRO A 21 -9.19 -43.73 0.47
C PRO A 21 -8.06 -42.90 1.09
N GLU A 22 -7.16 -43.54 1.83
CA GLU A 22 -5.99 -42.92 2.45
C GLU A 22 -4.95 -42.43 1.42
N GLU A 23 -4.71 -43.20 0.36
CA GLU A 23 -3.79 -42.80 -0.72
C GLU A 23 -4.35 -41.64 -1.55
N LEU A 24 -5.67 -41.61 -1.76
CA LEU A 24 -6.35 -40.50 -2.44
C LEU A 24 -6.29 -39.21 -1.62
N GLU A 25 -6.45 -39.29 -0.30
CA GLU A 25 -6.31 -38.14 0.59
C GLU A 25 -4.86 -37.63 0.66
N ALA A 26 -3.88 -38.54 0.64
CA ALA A 26 -2.46 -38.18 0.62
C ALA A 26 -2.08 -37.43 -0.67
N GLU A 27 -2.57 -37.90 -1.83
CA GLU A 27 -2.40 -37.23 -3.13
C GLU A 27 -3.04 -35.84 -3.13
N ARG A 28 -4.26 -35.70 -2.60
CA ARG A 28 -4.94 -34.40 -2.48
C ARG A 28 -4.17 -33.42 -1.61
N LYS A 29 -3.69 -33.84 -0.44
CA LYS A 29 -2.87 -32.99 0.45
C LYS A 29 -1.57 -32.55 -0.22
N LYS A 30 -0.93 -33.45 -0.98
CA LYS A 30 0.30 -33.15 -1.71
C LYS A 30 0.05 -32.17 -2.86
N ALA A 31 -1.08 -32.29 -3.56
CA ALA A 31 -1.50 -31.34 -4.59
C ALA A 31 -1.83 -29.96 -4.00
N GLU A 32 -2.55 -29.91 -2.87
CA GLU A 32 -2.87 -28.68 -2.14
C GLU A 32 -1.59 -27.98 -1.63
N GLN A 33 -0.62 -28.73 -1.09
CA GLN A 33 0.67 -28.19 -0.67
C GLN A 33 1.49 -27.63 -1.84
N ARG A 34 1.51 -28.32 -2.99
CA ARG A 34 2.18 -27.83 -4.21
C ARG A 34 1.51 -26.57 -4.73
N ALA A 35 0.18 -26.52 -4.76
CA ALA A 35 -0.58 -25.35 -5.18
C ALA A 35 -0.33 -24.15 -4.23
N ALA A 36 -0.30 -24.38 -2.91
CA ALA A 36 0.00 -23.34 -1.93
C ALA A 36 1.44 -22.82 -2.04
N GLN A 37 2.41 -23.71 -2.29
CA GLN A 37 3.81 -23.34 -2.47
C GLN A 37 4.04 -22.59 -3.79
N GLU A 38 3.31 -22.95 -4.86
CA GLU A 38 3.34 -22.24 -6.13
C GLU A 38 2.66 -20.87 -6.03
N ALA A 39 1.56 -20.76 -5.27
CA ALA A 39 0.90 -19.49 -4.96
C ALA A 39 1.80 -18.57 -4.10
N ALA A 40 2.53 -19.12 -3.12
CA ALA A 40 3.48 -18.36 -2.30
C ALA A 40 4.72 -17.89 -3.09
N ARG A 41 5.10 -18.61 -4.15
CA ARG A 41 6.20 -18.22 -5.06
C ARG A 41 5.80 -17.15 -6.08
N LYS A 42 4.50 -17.01 -6.37
CA LYS A 42 4.00 -15.94 -7.23
C LYS A 42 4.03 -14.64 -6.42
N LEU A 43 5.02 -13.80 -6.72
CA LEU A 43 5.03 -12.41 -6.25
C LEU A 43 3.66 -11.80 -6.60
N PRO A 44 2.97 -11.17 -5.63
CA PRO A 44 1.74 -10.47 -5.93
C PRO A 44 2.03 -9.47 -7.05
N ALA A 45 1.14 -9.41 -8.06
CA ALA A 45 1.24 -8.42 -9.11
C ALA A 45 1.47 -7.04 -8.47
N PRO A 46 2.43 -6.24 -8.93
CA PRO A 46 2.69 -4.93 -8.36
C PRO A 46 1.36 -4.20 -8.35
N THR A 47 0.86 -3.91 -7.16
CA THR A 47 -0.31 -3.07 -7.01
C THR A 47 0.10 -1.77 -7.68
N VAL A 48 -0.49 -1.43 -8.84
CA VAL A 48 -0.22 -0.16 -9.50
C VAL A 48 -0.57 0.90 -8.48
N VAL A 49 0.46 1.48 -7.88
CA VAL A 49 0.31 2.50 -6.86
C VAL A 49 -0.13 3.73 -7.63
N PRO A 50 -1.42 4.12 -7.58
CA PRO A 50 -1.88 5.25 -8.35
C PRO A 50 -1.08 6.47 -7.87
N ASP A 51 -0.49 7.21 -8.81
CA ASP A 51 0.12 8.52 -8.58
C ASP A 51 1.44 8.56 -7.78
N ALA A 52 2.15 7.43 -7.59
CA ALA A 52 3.44 7.42 -6.88
C ALA A 52 4.49 8.37 -7.50
N ASP A 53 4.56 8.44 -8.82
CA ASP A 53 5.46 9.36 -9.53
C ASP A 53 5.05 10.83 -9.31
N ARG A 54 3.75 11.14 -9.28
CA ARG A 54 3.26 12.50 -9.02
C ARG A 54 3.59 12.96 -7.60
N PHE A 55 3.53 12.06 -6.62
CA PHE A 55 3.97 12.36 -5.25
C PHE A 55 5.46 12.71 -5.23
N ARG A 56 6.28 11.89 -5.90
CA ARG A 56 7.72 12.12 -6.00
C ARG A 56 8.01 13.44 -6.68
N ASP A 57 7.39 13.71 -7.82
CA ASP A 57 7.60 14.94 -8.59
C ASP A 57 7.22 16.19 -7.79
N ALA A 58 6.09 16.16 -7.07
CA ALA A 58 5.69 17.26 -6.19
C ALA A 58 6.71 17.49 -5.07
N LEU A 59 7.19 16.43 -4.41
CA LEU A 59 8.20 16.55 -3.35
C LEU A 59 9.55 17.03 -3.90
N VAL A 60 9.96 16.56 -5.08
CA VAL A 60 11.19 17.01 -5.75
C VAL A 60 11.06 18.47 -6.15
N ALA A 61 9.90 18.91 -6.65
CA ALA A 61 9.65 20.32 -6.97
C ALA A 61 9.78 21.21 -5.73
N VAL A 62 9.19 20.82 -4.60
CA VAL A 62 9.34 21.54 -3.32
C VAL A 62 10.81 21.57 -2.88
N LYS A 63 11.52 20.43 -2.91
CA LYS A 63 12.93 20.36 -2.52
C LYS A 63 13.83 21.24 -3.40
N LYS A 64 13.58 21.27 -4.72
CA LYS A 64 14.34 22.10 -5.67
C LYS A 64 14.04 23.60 -5.50
N ALA A 65 12.77 23.97 -5.33
CA ALA A 65 12.36 25.35 -5.15
C ALA A 65 12.90 25.98 -3.85
N HIS A 66 13.10 25.15 -2.82
CA HIS A 66 13.55 25.59 -1.49
C HIS A 66 14.93 25.01 -1.12
N ALA A 67 15.77 24.74 -2.11
CA ALA A 67 17.08 24.10 -1.91
C ALA A 67 18.04 24.91 -1.02
N ALA A 68 17.81 26.22 -0.88
CA ALA A 68 18.58 27.10 0.00
C ALA A 68 18.31 26.86 1.50
N ASP A 69 17.16 26.27 1.86
CA ASP A 69 16.79 26.01 3.24
C ASP A 69 16.36 24.55 3.45
N ALA A 70 17.36 23.69 3.59
CA ALA A 70 17.16 22.27 3.84
C ALA A 70 16.41 21.99 5.16
N ALA A 71 16.53 22.87 6.16
CA ALA A 71 15.84 22.72 7.43
C ALA A 71 14.33 22.96 7.26
N ALA A 72 13.94 24.00 6.52
CA ALA A 72 12.55 24.26 6.19
C ALA A 72 11.93 23.14 5.33
N VAL A 73 12.68 22.62 4.34
CA VAL A 73 12.23 21.47 3.54
C VAL A 73 11.97 20.25 4.41
N THR A 74 12.91 19.94 5.32
CA THR A 74 12.77 18.81 6.25
C THR A 74 11.56 18.98 7.15
N LEU A 75 11.37 20.17 7.73
CA LEU A 75 10.22 20.48 8.59
C LEU A 75 8.89 20.36 7.83
N CYS A 76 8.84 20.83 6.58
CA CYS A 76 7.69 20.70 5.71
C CYS A 76 7.36 19.22 5.46
N PHE A 77 8.35 18.41 5.10
CA PHE A 77 8.14 16.99 4.82
C PHE A 77 7.73 16.21 6.07
N GLN A 78 8.29 16.50 7.24
CA GLN A 78 7.85 15.94 8.51
C GLN A 78 6.39 16.32 8.81
N THR A 79 6.01 17.56 8.53
CA THR A 79 4.63 18.03 8.73
C THR A 79 3.67 17.29 7.81
N LEU A 80 3.98 17.20 6.51
CA LEU A 80 3.20 16.42 5.53
C LEU A 80 3.11 14.95 5.94
N PHE A 81 4.21 14.34 6.37
CA PHE A 81 4.26 12.94 6.82
C PHE A 81 3.33 12.70 8.00
N LYS A 82 3.29 13.63 8.96
CA LYS A 82 2.37 13.54 10.08
C LYS A 82 0.91 13.66 9.66
N LEU A 83 0.58 14.59 8.75
CA LEU A 83 -0.79 14.73 8.23
C LEU A 83 -1.27 13.43 7.55
N VAL A 84 -0.47 12.87 6.65
CA VAL A 84 -0.77 11.61 5.95
C VAL A 84 -0.87 10.44 6.93
N SER A 85 0.10 10.32 7.86
CA SER A 85 0.15 9.22 8.83
C SER A 85 -1.04 9.25 9.79
N ASN A 86 -1.49 10.43 10.22
CA ASN A 86 -2.65 10.56 11.10
C ASN A 86 -3.91 10.00 10.45
N VAL A 87 -4.14 10.26 9.16
CA VAL A 87 -5.29 9.71 8.43
C VAL A 87 -5.12 8.23 8.15
N ALA A 88 -3.92 7.79 7.76
CA ALA A 88 -3.64 6.39 7.46
C ALA A 88 -3.85 5.49 8.70
N THR A 89 -3.51 5.97 9.89
CA THR A 89 -3.62 5.24 11.16
C THR A 89 -5.00 5.33 11.80
N ALA A 90 -5.67 6.47 11.66
CA ALA A 90 -6.97 6.72 12.26
C ALA A 90 -7.93 7.32 11.21
N PRO A 91 -8.34 6.53 10.20
CA PRO A 91 -9.13 7.01 9.07
C PRO A 91 -10.54 7.46 9.48
N ASP A 92 -11.09 6.99 10.61
CA ASP A 92 -12.45 7.36 11.03
C ASP A 92 -12.51 8.69 11.78
N VAL A 93 -11.36 9.31 12.06
CA VAL A 93 -11.28 10.54 12.86
C VAL A 93 -11.37 11.78 11.96
N PRO A 94 -12.49 12.55 11.97
CA PRO A 94 -12.71 13.60 10.98
C PRO A 94 -11.68 14.73 11.03
N LYS A 95 -11.18 15.07 12.22
CA LYS A 95 -10.15 16.11 12.40
C LYS A 95 -8.83 15.82 11.69
N PHE A 96 -8.52 14.56 11.37
CA PHE A 96 -7.30 14.22 10.64
C PHE A 96 -7.49 14.34 9.13
N ARG A 97 -8.73 14.20 8.64
CA ARG A 97 -9.09 14.36 7.24
C ARG A 97 -9.15 15.81 6.80
N ARG A 98 -9.25 16.75 7.75
CA ARG A 98 -9.33 18.18 7.50
C ARG A 98 -8.03 18.88 7.84
N VAL A 99 -7.49 19.64 6.88
CA VAL A 99 -6.23 20.38 6.99
C VAL A 99 -6.49 21.86 6.70
N ASN A 100 -6.32 22.72 7.70
CA ASN A 100 -6.41 24.17 7.51
C ASN A 100 -5.03 24.73 7.14
N ALA A 101 -4.70 24.69 5.84
CA ALA A 101 -3.46 25.24 5.31
C ALA A 101 -3.38 26.78 5.44
N GLY A 102 -4.51 27.46 5.63
CA GLY A 102 -4.59 28.89 5.94
C GLY A 102 -4.24 29.25 7.40
N ASN A 103 -4.18 28.27 8.31
CA ASN A 103 -3.77 28.50 9.69
C ASN A 103 -2.30 28.91 9.75
N ALA A 104 -1.99 30.06 10.35
CA ALA A 104 -0.63 30.60 10.45
C ALA A 104 0.40 29.61 11.03
N ALA A 105 0.03 28.82 12.03
CA ALA A 105 0.94 27.85 12.66
C ALA A 105 1.27 26.67 11.73
N LEU A 106 0.31 26.26 10.89
CA LEU A 106 0.53 25.19 9.91
C LEU A 106 1.21 25.75 8.66
N SER A 107 0.73 26.88 8.14
CA SER A 107 1.26 27.61 6.99
C SER A 107 2.75 27.92 7.16
N ALA A 108 3.20 28.32 8.35
CA ALA A 108 4.62 28.57 8.63
C ALA A 108 5.52 27.33 8.49
N ARG A 109 4.95 26.13 8.52
CA ARG A 109 5.69 24.86 8.33
C ARG A 109 5.53 24.30 6.93
N LEU A 110 4.55 24.78 6.18
CA LEU A 110 4.29 24.37 4.81
C LEU A 110 5.05 25.28 3.86
N LEU A 111 5.67 24.69 2.84
CA LEU A 111 6.34 25.44 1.79
C LEU A 111 5.42 25.61 0.57
N PRO A 112 5.59 26.69 -0.23
CA PRO A 112 4.98 26.79 -1.54
C PRO A 112 5.17 25.50 -2.36
N GLY A 113 4.08 24.95 -2.91
CA GLY A 113 4.05 23.67 -3.64
C GLY A 113 3.71 22.44 -2.78
N SER A 114 3.79 22.52 -1.45
CA SER A 114 3.40 21.40 -0.56
C SER A 114 1.90 21.08 -0.60
N VAL A 115 1.07 22.07 -0.92
CA VAL A 115 -0.38 21.89 -1.11
C VAL A 115 -0.67 21.02 -2.33
N ASP A 116 0.14 21.12 -3.40
CA ASP A 116 -0.03 20.31 -4.60
C ASP A 116 0.22 18.82 -4.32
N PHE A 117 1.15 18.53 -3.41
CA PHE A 117 1.32 17.18 -2.88
C PHE A 117 0.06 16.69 -2.17
N LEU A 118 -0.52 17.46 -1.25
CA LEU A 118 -1.75 17.07 -0.55
C LEU A 118 -2.90 16.83 -1.54
N LYS A 119 -3.03 17.70 -2.55
CA LYS A 119 -4.01 17.54 -3.63
C LYS A 119 -3.78 16.26 -4.44
N ALA A 120 -2.53 15.93 -4.75
CA ALA A 120 -2.19 14.67 -5.42
C ALA A 120 -2.60 13.45 -4.58
N VAL A 121 -2.40 13.47 -3.25
CA VAL A 121 -2.79 12.35 -2.38
C VAL A 121 -4.31 12.17 -2.32
N GLY A 122 -5.08 13.24 -2.50
CA GLY A 122 -6.54 13.21 -2.64
C GLY A 122 -7.28 14.25 -1.82
N TRP A 123 -6.58 15.15 -1.13
CA TRP A 123 -7.23 16.28 -0.46
C TRP A 123 -7.80 17.25 -1.48
N THR A 124 -9.04 17.70 -1.27
CA THR A 124 -9.71 18.70 -2.12
C THR A 124 -9.97 19.97 -1.33
N GLU A 125 -10.07 21.11 -2.01
CA GLU A 125 -10.48 22.35 -1.35
C GLU A 125 -11.90 22.21 -0.79
N ALA A 126 -12.03 22.56 0.49
CA ALA A 126 -13.32 22.65 1.16
C ALA A 126 -14.03 23.95 0.75
N ALA A 127 -15.27 24.12 1.21
CA ALA A 127 -15.99 25.38 1.03
C ALA A 127 -15.28 26.58 1.69
N GLU A 128 -14.50 26.32 2.74
CA GLU A 128 -13.70 27.32 3.43
C GLU A 128 -12.35 27.53 2.73
N PRO A 129 -12.00 28.78 2.35
CA PRO A 129 -10.75 29.09 1.69
C PRO A 129 -9.53 28.66 2.51
N GLY A 130 -8.58 27.97 1.88
CA GLY A 130 -7.37 27.49 2.54
C GLY A 130 -7.57 26.26 3.43
N VAL A 131 -8.77 25.66 3.43
CA VAL A 131 -9.05 24.39 4.09
C VAL A 131 -9.12 23.29 3.03
N LEU A 132 -8.45 22.18 3.34
CA LEU A 132 -8.43 20.96 2.53
C LEU A 132 -9.13 19.83 3.28
N GLU A 133 -9.93 19.04 2.59
CA GLU A 133 -10.63 17.88 3.15
C GLU A 133 -10.39 16.63 2.30
N LEU A 134 -10.21 15.49 2.97
CA LEU A 134 -10.09 14.18 2.34
C LEU A 134 -11.38 13.38 2.54
N VAL A 135 -12.09 13.12 1.45
CA VAL A 135 -13.36 12.38 1.46
C VAL A 135 -13.13 10.92 1.89
N PRO A 136 -13.86 10.41 2.91
CA PRO A 136 -13.72 9.04 3.36
C PRO A 136 -14.21 8.00 2.36
N GLY A 137 -13.55 6.84 2.38
CA GLY A 137 -13.99 5.65 1.64
C GLY A 137 -13.74 5.73 0.14
N GLY A 138 -12.91 6.68 -0.33
CA GLY A 138 -12.52 6.74 -1.73
C GLY A 138 -11.80 5.45 -2.17
N ALA A 139 -12.15 4.93 -3.35
CA ALA A 139 -11.47 3.76 -3.90
C ALA A 139 -9.95 4.00 -3.95
N GLY A 140 -9.17 3.07 -3.39
CA GLY A 140 -7.71 3.17 -3.32
C GLY A 140 -7.16 4.24 -2.35
N GLU A 141 -7.99 4.82 -1.46
CA GLU A 141 -7.54 5.81 -0.46
C GLU A 141 -6.36 5.29 0.36
N GLN A 142 -6.49 4.10 0.96
CA GLN A 142 -5.42 3.56 1.79
C GLN A 142 -4.14 3.25 0.99
N ALA A 143 -4.27 2.80 -0.25
CA ALA A 143 -3.11 2.59 -1.12
C ALA A 143 -2.40 3.91 -1.44
N ARG A 144 -3.14 4.99 -1.72
CA ARG A 144 -2.58 6.33 -1.93
C ARG A 144 -1.92 6.88 -0.67
N LEU A 145 -2.56 6.75 0.50
CA LEU A 145 -2.00 7.20 1.77
C LEU A 145 -0.70 6.45 2.13
N ALA A 146 -0.69 5.13 1.96
CA ALA A 146 0.50 4.32 2.19
C ALA A 146 1.65 4.71 1.25
N ALA A 147 1.35 4.92 -0.03
CA ALA A 147 2.32 5.36 -1.03
C ALA A 147 2.87 6.76 -0.76
N ALA A 148 2.00 7.71 -0.42
CA ALA A 148 2.39 9.06 -0.03
C ALA A 148 3.30 9.03 1.20
N GLY A 149 2.96 8.22 2.21
CA GLY A 149 3.79 8.00 3.39
C GLY A 149 5.15 7.42 3.04
N ALA A 150 5.23 6.41 2.18
CA ALA A 150 6.48 5.82 1.72
C ALA A 150 7.36 6.83 0.97
N GLN A 151 6.78 7.66 0.09
CA GLN A 151 7.50 8.70 -0.63
C GLN A 151 8.05 9.78 0.31
N LEU A 152 7.25 10.23 1.28
CA LEU A 152 7.70 11.19 2.30
C LEU A 152 8.80 10.63 3.21
N HIS A 153 8.67 9.36 3.62
CA HIS A 153 9.71 8.69 4.39
C HIS A 153 11.02 8.59 3.58
N SER A 154 10.93 8.21 2.30
CA SER A 154 12.08 8.23 1.39
C SER A 154 12.68 9.64 1.28
N ALA A 155 11.85 10.67 1.12
CA ALA A 155 12.31 12.06 1.02
C ALA A 155 13.06 12.56 2.26
N LEU A 156 12.71 12.05 3.44
CA LEU A 156 13.33 12.42 4.72
C LEU A 156 14.62 11.64 5.01
N HIS A 157 14.72 10.38 4.56
CA HIS A 157 15.79 9.47 4.96
C HIS A 157 16.73 9.04 3.83
N ASN A 158 16.39 9.30 2.57
CA ASN A 158 17.20 8.93 1.41
C ASN A 158 18.02 10.15 0.93
N PRO A 159 19.37 10.11 1.02
CA PRO A 159 20.24 11.18 0.54
C PRO A 159 20.09 11.48 -0.96
N PHE A 160 19.71 10.48 -1.75
CA PHE A 160 19.55 10.56 -3.20
C PHE A 160 18.12 10.86 -3.63
N PHE A 161 17.22 11.21 -2.70
CA PHE A 161 15.85 11.55 -3.07
C PHE A 161 15.82 12.77 -4.00
N GLY A 162 15.30 12.57 -5.22
CA GLY A 162 15.25 13.59 -6.26
C GLY A 162 16.51 13.73 -7.11
N ALA A 163 17.51 12.86 -6.91
CA ALA A 163 18.65 12.72 -7.82
C ALA A 163 18.22 11.85 -9.02
N LEU A 164 17.82 12.52 -10.10
CA LEU A 164 17.69 12.00 -11.46
C LEU A 164 18.08 13.11 -12.43
#